data_AF-A0A1F8UN35-F1
#
_entry.id   AF-A0A1F8UN35-F1
#
_cell.length_a   1.000
_cell.length_b   1.000
_cell.length_c   1.000
_cell.angle_alpha   90.00
_cell.angle_beta   90.00
_cell.angle_gamma   90.00
#
_symmetry.space_group_name_H-M   'P 1'
#
loop_
_entity.id
_entity.type
_entity.pdbx_description
1 polymer ?
#
loop_
_entity_poly.entity_id
_entity_poly.type
_entity_poly.pdbx_seq_one_letter_code
_entity_poly.pdbx_strand_id
1 'polypeptide(L)'
;MKRSFRFITLCLLLLGVVFASNVYADDDETSVVYDRGFDDGAEIGEIDANEKAALKYENGDTSNWDKVIDSRSELYEKYDMNDYASDYKRGFYDGYKEKFEEIYIDAYYDLVVEGMKGTGKTTETTETDGANVAEVVKEEQPQSQLVTVDGATIYSEDKMLTIDVPKGTVYLQNYMYIKTSDKIESIHAEKKEIISNIYEIYFESSTKLYNNVTVNFKYYGSENVGIYRLGANNKLEYIPTTLEDGSLKVTIKKGMFESLKFVVCLDSQIPGDLIGHWAREEFITFLRRGFISPNIYNNVAPDGFITREQFVYIVDDMFKLYDSEILKVIPKVTIDSFVDKDQVSEYAKSSMERLLTLKYINGYGNNILMPHRLISYQEVETILRRVTLDDTIDWQTVREQIMLERGILPNMASKDTSAIKSEVLYLLNKYLD
;
A
#
# COMPACT_ATOMS: atom_id res chain seq x y z
N MET A 1 -6.85 -21.00 -83.89
CA MET A 1 -6.53 -22.34 -83.35
C MET A 1 -7.84 -23.01 -82.89
N LYS A 2 -7.88 -24.34 -82.67
CA LYS A 2 -9.15 -25.13 -82.57
C LYS A 2 -9.85 -25.09 -81.19
N ARG A 3 -11.13 -25.49 -81.20
CA ARG A 3 -12.07 -25.70 -80.07
C ARG A 3 -11.66 -26.87 -79.15
N SER A 4 -12.00 -26.82 -77.86
CA SER A 4 -12.37 -27.97 -76.99
C SER A 4 -13.33 -27.51 -75.88
N PHE A 5 -13.97 -28.42 -75.11
CA PHE A 5 -15.29 -28.15 -74.50
C PHE A 5 -15.72 -29.15 -73.39
N ARG A 6 -15.99 -28.64 -72.16
CA ARG A 6 -16.70 -29.27 -71.00
C ARG A 6 -16.07 -30.47 -70.24
N PHE A 7 -16.25 -30.49 -68.90
CA PHE A 7 -16.96 -31.46 -68.01
C PHE A 7 -16.50 -31.19 -66.54
N ILE A 8 -17.38 -30.90 -65.56
CA ILE A 8 -18.26 -31.78 -64.72
C ILE A 8 -17.51 -32.55 -63.61
N THR A 9 -17.71 -32.05 -62.38
CA THR A 9 -18.13 -32.70 -61.12
C THR A 9 -17.56 -34.04 -60.60
N LEU A 10 -17.20 -34.00 -59.30
CA LEU A 10 -17.34 -35.04 -58.25
C LEU A 10 -16.32 -36.20 -58.12
N CYS A 11 -15.97 -36.51 -56.86
CA CYS A 11 -15.72 -37.85 -56.25
C CYS A 11 -14.87 -38.88 -57.02
N LEU A 12 -13.83 -39.56 -56.47
CA LEU A 12 -13.34 -39.86 -55.12
C LEU A 12 -11.78 -40.06 -55.23
N LEU A 13 -10.97 -40.64 -54.33
CA LEU A 13 -11.17 -41.47 -53.12
C LEU A 13 -9.99 -41.25 -52.13
N LEU A 14 -9.96 -42.02 -51.04
CA LEU A 14 -8.95 -42.02 -49.98
C LEU A 14 -7.48 -42.14 -50.43
N LEU A 15 -6.62 -41.37 -49.76
CA LEU A 15 -5.56 -41.98 -48.94
C LEU A 15 -5.44 -41.23 -47.62
N GLY A 16 -6.33 -41.57 -46.68
CA GLY A 16 -6.25 -41.09 -45.32
C GLY A 16 -5.15 -41.85 -44.57
N VAL A 17 -4.12 -41.14 -44.13
CA VAL A 17 -3.28 -41.56 -43.00
C VAL A 17 -3.35 -40.46 -41.96
N VAL A 18 -4.38 -40.60 -41.11
CA VAL A 18 -4.35 -40.35 -39.68
C VAL A 18 -3.21 -39.44 -39.19
N PHE A 19 -3.39 -38.15 -39.35
CA PHE A 19 -3.47 -37.34 -38.15
C PHE A 19 -4.94 -37.08 -37.92
N ALA A 20 -5.48 -37.70 -36.88
CA ALA A 20 -6.77 -37.29 -36.37
C ALA A 20 -6.68 -35.79 -36.09
N SER A 21 -7.68 -35.05 -36.54
CA SER A 21 -8.02 -33.82 -35.88
C SER A 21 -8.32 -34.18 -34.43
N ASN A 22 -7.33 -34.03 -33.56
CA ASN A 22 -7.60 -33.60 -32.20
C ASN A 22 -8.24 -32.22 -32.34
N VAL A 23 -9.54 -32.25 -32.59
CA VAL A 23 -10.46 -31.27 -32.04
C VAL A 23 -10.27 -31.44 -30.52
N TYR A 24 -9.31 -30.70 -29.98
CA TYR A 24 -9.49 -30.19 -28.64
C TYR A 24 -10.71 -29.28 -28.76
N ALA A 25 -11.84 -29.83 -28.32
CA ALA A 25 -12.95 -29.03 -27.86
C ALA A 25 -12.59 -28.63 -26.43
N ASP A 26 -11.78 -27.57 -26.36
CA ASP A 26 -11.44 -26.71 -25.23
C ASP A 26 -11.14 -25.37 -25.94
N ASP A 27 -11.78 -24.25 -25.64
CA ASP A 27 -12.21 -23.81 -24.31
C ASP A 27 -13.71 -23.49 -24.22
N ASP A 28 -14.27 -23.66 -23.03
CA ASP A 28 -15.60 -23.16 -22.63
C ASP A 28 -15.58 -21.62 -22.77
N GLU A 29 -16.42 -21.00 -23.62
CA GLU A 29 -16.55 -19.53 -23.67
C GLU A 29 -17.24 -19.10 -22.37
N THR A 30 -16.44 -18.82 -21.34
CA THR A 30 -16.90 -18.50 -19.99
C THR A 30 -17.73 -17.22 -20.03
N SER A 31 -18.81 -17.19 -19.24
CA SER A 31 -19.61 -15.99 -19.13
C SER A 31 -18.86 -14.94 -18.31
N VAL A 32 -19.05 -13.64 -18.59
CA VAL A 32 -18.48 -12.54 -17.78
C VAL A 32 -18.87 -12.66 -16.28
N VAL A 33 -19.95 -13.39 -16.00
CA VAL A 33 -20.43 -13.72 -14.65
C VAL A 33 -19.60 -14.85 -14.01
N TYR A 34 -19.11 -15.81 -14.80
CA TYR A 34 -18.11 -16.80 -14.38
C TYR A 34 -16.75 -16.14 -14.13
N ASP A 35 -16.23 -15.35 -15.08
CA ASP A 35 -14.90 -14.73 -14.98
C ASP A 35 -14.79 -13.87 -13.73
N ARG A 36 -15.81 -13.03 -13.49
CA ARG A 36 -15.90 -12.25 -12.26
C ARG A 36 -15.95 -13.13 -11.01
N GLY A 37 -16.72 -14.21 -11.05
CA GLY A 37 -16.74 -15.18 -9.96
C GLY A 37 -15.35 -15.75 -9.71
N PHE A 38 -14.62 -16.12 -10.76
CA PHE A 38 -13.26 -16.66 -10.69
C PHE A 38 -12.27 -15.68 -10.05
N ASP A 39 -12.27 -14.41 -10.48
CA ASP A 39 -11.44 -13.36 -9.88
C ASP A 39 -11.77 -13.15 -8.39
N ASP A 40 -13.07 -12.94 -8.07
CA ASP A 40 -13.56 -12.76 -6.70
C ASP A 40 -13.28 -14.01 -5.81
N GLY A 41 -13.21 -15.20 -6.42
CA GLY A 41 -12.88 -16.46 -5.76
C GLY A 41 -11.38 -16.63 -5.50
N ALA A 42 -10.53 -16.26 -6.46
CA ALA A 42 -9.08 -16.37 -6.35
C ALA A 42 -8.54 -15.49 -5.22
N GLU A 43 -9.00 -14.25 -5.07
CA GLU A 43 -8.63 -13.36 -3.96
C GLU A 43 -8.91 -14.01 -2.59
N ILE A 44 -10.09 -14.64 -2.45
CA ILE A 44 -10.48 -15.35 -1.23
C ILE A 44 -9.67 -16.65 -1.03
N GLY A 45 -9.30 -17.33 -2.12
CA GLY A 45 -8.48 -18.55 -2.09
C GLY A 45 -7.07 -18.31 -1.56
N GLU A 46 -6.43 -17.20 -1.96
CA GLU A 46 -5.13 -16.78 -1.45
C GLU A 46 -5.16 -16.46 0.06
N ILE A 47 -6.21 -15.77 0.51
CA ILE A 47 -6.37 -15.39 1.93
C ILE A 47 -6.59 -16.64 2.80
N ASP A 48 -7.61 -17.45 2.49
CA ASP A 48 -7.93 -18.66 3.25
C ASP A 48 -6.75 -19.66 3.27
N ALA A 49 -5.95 -19.71 2.20
CA ALA A 49 -4.77 -20.58 2.12
C ALA A 49 -3.66 -20.16 3.08
N ASN A 50 -3.33 -18.88 3.13
CA ASN A 50 -2.33 -18.35 4.06
C ASN A 50 -2.78 -18.56 5.53
N GLU A 51 -4.04 -18.26 5.85
CA GLU A 51 -4.59 -18.45 7.19
C GLU A 51 -4.55 -19.92 7.62
N LYS A 52 -5.03 -20.83 6.75
CA LYS A 52 -5.06 -22.26 7.07
C LYS A 52 -3.67 -22.86 7.10
N ALA A 53 -2.72 -22.40 6.27
CA ALA A 53 -1.34 -22.87 6.31
C ALA A 53 -0.69 -22.55 7.68
N ALA A 54 -0.87 -21.32 8.18
CA ALA A 54 -0.42 -20.92 9.51
C ALA A 54 -1.07 -21.77 10.61
N LEU A 55 -2.41 -21.86 10.64
CA LEU A 55 -3.14 -22.66 11.63
C LEU A 55 -2.73 -24.14 11.62
N LYS A 56 -2.45 -24.72 10.44
CA LYS A 56 -2.07 -26.12 10.31
C LYS A 56 -0.61 -26.35 10.70
N TYR A 57 0.28 -25.42 10.41
CA TYR A 57 1.67 -25.46 10.86
C TYR A 57 1.76 -25.38 12.40
N GLU A 58 1.08 -24.41 13.02
CA GLU A 58 1.07 -24.22 14.49
C GLU A 58 0.57 -25.46 15.24
N ASN A 59 -0.43 -26.16 14.67
CA ASN A 59 -0.98 -27.39 15.24
C ASN A 59 -0.18 -28.67 14.88
N GLY A 60 0.90 -28.56 14.08
CA GLY A 60 1.71 -29.70 13.63
C GLY A 60 0.96 -30.67 12.72
N ASP A 61 0.02 -30.16 11.92
CA ASP A 61 -0.92 -30.93 11.08
C ASP A 61 -0.35 -31.14 9.65
N THR A 62 -1.20 -31.09 8.62
CA THR A 62 -0.86 -31.55 7.26
C THR A 62 -0.60 -30.42 6.26
N SER A 63 0.47 -30.56 5.47
CA SER A 63 0.75 -29.74 4.28
C SER A 63 -0.11 -30.10 3.05
N ASN A 64 -1.13 -30.95 3.21
CA ASN A 64 -2.00 -31.37 2.11
C ASN A 64 -3.25 -30.48 2.02
N TRP A 65 -3.28 -29.57 1.04
CA TRP A 65 -4.35 -28.59 0.82
C TRP A 65 -5.74 -29.25 0.61
N ASP A 66 -5.81 -30.42 -0.05
CA ASP A 66 -7.06 -31.14 -0.37
C ASP A 66 -7.84 -31.60 0.88
N LYS A 67 -7.16 -31.65 2.04
CA LYS A 67 -7.77 -32.01 3.33
C LYS A 67 -8.28 -30.81 4.14
N VAL A 68 -8.01 -29.59 3.70
CA VAL A 68 -8.22 -28.37 4.51
C VAL A 68 -8.93 -27.24 3.75
N ILE A 69 -8.94 -27.30 2.42
CA ILE A 69 -9.76 -26.45 1.56
C ILE A 69 -11.25 -26.59 1.91
N ASP A 70 -11.99 -25.47 1.93
CA ASP A 70 -13.44 -25.51 2.18
C ASP A 70 -14.19 -26.07 0.97
N SER A 71 -15.26 -26.82 1.22
CA SER A 71 -16.12 -27.34 0.16
C SER A 71 -16.99 -26.22 -0.47
N ARG A 72 -17.50 -26.48 -1.68
CA ARG A 72 -18.50 -25.62 -2.35
C ARG A 72 -19.65 -25.21 -1.42
N SER A 73 -20.14 -26.14 -0.59
CA SER A 73 -21.28 -25.85 0.31
C SER A 73 -20.89 -24.92 1.45
N GLU A 74 -19.72 -25.14 2.05
CA GLU A 74 -19.21 -24.32 3.17
C GLU A 74 -18.91 -22.90 2.69
N LEU A 75 -18.31 -22.73 1.51
CA LEU A 75 -18.06 -21.41 0.93
C LEU A 75 -19.36 -20.67 0.58
N TYR A 76 -20.35 -21.35 -0.02
CA TYR A 76 -21.60 -20.68 -0.38
C TYR A 76 -22.45 -20.30 0.85
N GLU A 77 -22.25 -20.98 1.99
CA GLU A 77 -22.84 -20.59 3.28
C GLU A 77 -22.02 -19.47 3.96
N LYS A 78 -20.69 -19.59 4.02
CA LYS A 78 -19.74 -18.60 4.58
C LYS A 78 -19.89 -17.21 3.96
N TYR A 79 -20.20 -17.14 2.66
CA TYR A 79 -20.31 -15.89 1.90
C TYR A 79 -21.75 -15.56 1.43
N ASP A 80 -22.79 -16.20 1.99
CA ASP A 80 -24.20 -15.99 1.63
C ASP A 80 -24.51 -16.11 0.11
N MET A 81 -23.74 -16.94 -0.61
CA MET A 81 -23.79 -17.05 -2.08
C MET A 81 -24.95 -17.90 -2.62
N ASN A 82 -25.80 -18.44 -1.75
CA ASN A 82 -26.85 -19.38 -2.10
C ASN A 82 -27.78 -18.89 -3.24
N ASP A 83 -28.13 -17.60 -3.25
CA ASP A 83 -29.00 -16.99 -4.28
C ASP A 83 -28.27 -16.46 -5.52
N TYR A 84 -26.94 -16.55 -5.58
CA TYR A 84 -26.14 -16.02 -6.70
C TYR A 84 -26.30 -16.89 -7.96
N ALA A 85 -25.95 -16.33 -9.12
CA ALA A 85 -25.97 -17.05 -10.40
C ALA A 85 -25.11 -18.33 -10.35
N SER A 86 -25.54 -19.37 -11.06
CA SER A 86 -24.82 -20.65 -11.16
C SER A 86 -23.38 -20.47 -11.64
N ASP A 87 -23.20 -19.62 -12.64
CA ASP A 87 -21.93 -19.37 -13.31
C ASP A 87 -20.95 -18.64 -12.38
N TYR A 88 -21.43 -17.66 -11.62
CA TYR A 88 -20.64 -16.95 -10.61
C TYR A 88 -20.18 -17.90 -9.51
N LYS A 89 -21.08 -18.74 -8.98
CA LYS A 89 -20.72 -19.76 -8.00
C LYS A 89 -19.70 -20.77 -8.54
N ARG A 90 -19.85 -21.19 -9.80
CA ARG A 90 -18.89 -22.08 -10.49
C ARG A 90 -17.52 -21.42 -10.55
N GLY A 91 -17.43 -20.22 -11.12
CA GLY A 91 -16.19 -19.44 -11.21
C GLY A 91 -15.54 -19.23 -9.85
N PHE A 92 -16.31 -18.77 -8.86
CA PHE A 92 -15.83 -18.53 -7.50
C PHE A 92 -15.18 -19.73 -6.87
N TYR A 93 -15.79 -20.91 -6.94
CA TYR A 93 -15.14 -22.10 -6.41
C TYR A 93 -13.90 -22.50 -7.20
N ASP A 94 -13.95 -22.38 -8.53
CA ASP A 94 -12.87 -22.85 -9.39
C ASP A 94 -11.62 -21.96 -9.21
N GLY A 95 -11.79 -20.62 -9.15
CA GLY A 95 -10.72 -19.66 -8.83
C GLY A 95 -10.24 -19.74 -7.38
N TYR A 96 -11.17 -19.90 -6.42
CA TYR A 96 -10.82 -20.16 -5.01
C TYR A 96 -9.92 -21.39 -4.89
N LYS A 97 -10.29 -22.49 -5.52
CA LYS A 97 -9.53 -23.73 -5.47
C LYS A 97 -8.15 -23.58 -6.10
N GLU A 98 -8.06 -22.98 -7.28
CA GLU A 98 -6.79 -22.79 -7.99
C GLU A 98 -5.81 -21.99 -7.15
N LYS A 99 -6.25 -20.84 -6.63
CA LYS A 99 -5.39 -19.97 -5.82
C LYS A 99 -5.09 -20.56 -4.44
N PHE A 100 -6.02 -21.30 -3.85
CA PHE A 100 -5.80 -21.99 -2.59
C PHE A 100 -4.74 -23.09 -2.71
N GLU A 101 -4.79 -23.90 -3.77
CA GLU A 101 -3.79 -24.93 -4.05
C GLU A 101 -2.39 -24.34 -4.28
N GLU A 102 -2.29 -23.26 -5.05
CA GLU A 102 -1.04 -22.54 -5.32
C GLU A 102 -0.38 -22.04 -4.03
N ILE A 103 -1.13 -21.34 -3.18
CA ILE A 103 -0.59 -20.58 -2.06
C ILE A 103 -0.37 -21.44 -0.80
N TYR A 104 -1.25 -22.41 -0.52
CA TYR A 104 -1.24 -23.15 0.75
C TYR A 104 0.07 -23.93 0.98
N ILE A 105 0.60 -24.57 -0.08
CA ILE A 105 1.82 -25.37 0.02
C ILE A 105 3.01 -24.48 0.35
N ASP A 106 3.19 -23.38 -0.37
CA ASP A 106 4.34 -22.48 -0.21
C ASP A 106 4.29 -21.79 1.17
N ALA A 107 3.13 -21.25 1.56
CA ALA A 107 2.93 -20.65 2.88
C ALA A 107 3.23 -21.64 4.03
N TYR A 108 2.83 -22.92 3.89
CA TYR A 108 3.11 -23.94 4.90
C TYR A 108 4.61 -24.25 5.02
N TYR A 109 5.32 -24.38 3.88
CA TYR A 109 6.75 -24.73 3.90
C TYR A 109 7.67 -23.56 4.26
N ASP A 110 7.30 -22.32 3.98
CA ASP A 110 8.03 -21.14 4.46
C ASP A 110 8.05 -21.10 5.99
N LEU A 111 6.91 -21.34 6.65
CA LEU A 111 6.82 -21.45 8.12
C LEU A 111 7.68 -22.60 8.67
N VAL A 112 7.74 -23.75 7.98
CA VAL A 112 8.66 -24.86 8.33
C VAL A 112 10.12 -24.40 8.27
N VAL A 113 10.52 -23.66 7.24
CA VAL A 113 11.88 -23.13 7.08
C VAL A 113 12.20 -22.08 8.15
N GLU A 114 11.25 -21.25 8.54
CA GLU A 114 11.42 -20.29 9.64
C GLU A 114 11.62 -20.99 11.00
N GLY A 115 10.80 -22.00 11.32
CA GLY A 115 10.98 -22.82 12.52
C GLY A 115 12.33 -23.57 12.56
N MET A 116 12.84 -24.00 11.39
CA MET A 116 14.19 -24.60 11.30
C MET A 116 15.31 -23.58 11.55
N LYS A 117 15.16 -22.31 11.11
CA LYS A 117 16.13 -21.25 11.43
C LYS A 117 16.19 -20.96 12.94
N GLY A 118 15.08 -21.15 13.67
CA GLY A 118 14.99 -20.97 15.12
C GLY A 118 15.65 -22.05 15.99
N THR A 119 16.05 -23.21 15.42
CA THR A 119 16.55 -24.36 16.18
C THR A 119 18.07 -24.62 16.03
N GLY A 120 18.81 -23.58 15.63
CA GLY A 120 20.28 -23.56 15.51
C GLY A 120 21.03 -23.65 16.84
N LYS A 121 21.21 -24.88 17.33
CA LYS A 121 21.86 -25.23 18.60
C LYS A 121 23.33 -24.77 18.71
N THR A 122 23.64 -23.88 19.67
CA THR A 122 24.98 -23.76 20.27
C THR A 122 24.99 -24.35 21.68
N THR A 123 25.97 -25.21 21.94
CA THR A 123 26.15 -25.91 23.22
C THR A 123 27.08 -25.10 24.12
N GLU A 124 26.58 -24.61 25.25
CA GLU A 124 27.43 -24.18 26.37
C GLU A 124 27.19 -25.09 27.58
N THR A 125 28.24 -25.76 28.02
CA THR A 125 28.29 -26.50 29.28
C THR A 125 29.04 -25.69 30.31
N THR A 126 28.33 -25.09 31.27
CA THR A 126 28.86 -24.78 32.59
C THR A 126 27.79 -25.10 33.64
N GLU A 127 28.13 -26.02 34.54
CA GLU A 127 27.35 -26.28 35.74
C GLU A 127 27.51 -25.13 36.72
N THR A 128 26.43 -24.71 37.39
CA THR A 128 26.44 -24.52 38.85
C THR A 128 25.01 -24.40 39.40
N ASP A 129 24.83 -24.91 40.62
CA ASP A 129 23.53 -24.99 41.30
C ASP A 129 22.86 -23.64 41.58
N GLY A 130 21.53 -23.62 41.53
CA GLY A 130 20.73 -22.50 42.01
C GLY A 130 19.25 -22.66 41.67
N ALA A 131 18.46 -23.23 42.58
CA ALA A 131 17.03 -23.39 42.36
C ALA A 131 16.33 -22.03 42.16
N ASN A 132 15.59 -21.89 41.06
CA ASN A 132 14.53 -20.89 40.94
C ASN A 132 13.32 -21.47 40.21
N VAL A 133 12.16 -20.94 40.57
CA VAL A 133 10.84 -21.40 40.13
C VAL A 133 10.72 -21.22 38.62
N ALA A 134 10.15 -22.21 37.94
CA ALA A 134 9.74 -22.05 36.54
C ALA A 134 8.64 -20.98 36.47
N GLU A 135 9.03 -19.77 36.10
CA GLU A 135 8.11 -18.70 35.77
C GLU A 135 7.39 -19.11 34.48
N VAL A 136 6.13 -19.53 34.63
CA VAL A 136 5.24 -19.77 33.50
C VAL A 136 5.02 -18.42 32.84
N VAL A 137 5.76 -18.17 31.76
CA VAL A 137 5.51 -17.04 30.86
C VAL A 137 4.07 -17.19 30.37
N LYS A 138 3.17 -16.41 30.96
CA LYS A 138 1.81 -16.31 30.49
C LYS A 138 1.85 -15.58 29.17
N GLU A 139 1.34 -16.22 28.13
CA GLU A 139 1.09 -15.56 26.87
C GLU A 139 -0.02 -14.51 27.10
N GLU A 140 0.37 -13.24 27.12
CA GLU A 140 -0.52 -12.13 27.47
C GLU A 140 -1.67 -12.06 26.47
N GLN A 141 -2.89 -12.21 27.00
CA GLN A 141 -4.10 -12.14 26.18
C GLN A 141 -4.34 -10.69 25.77
N PRO A 142 -4.46 -10.38 24.47
CA PRO A 142 -4.61 -9.01 23.99
C PRO A 142 -5.86 -8.36 24.56
N GLN A 143 -5.80 -7.07 24.88
CA GLN A 143 -6.96 -6.31 25.34
C GLN A 143 -8.00 -6.28 24.23
N SER A 144 -9.24 -6.67 24.52
CA SER A 144 -10.31 -6.73 23.52
C SER A 144 -11.59 -6.06 24.00
N GLN A 145 -12.37 -5.58 23.04
CA GLN A 145 -13.66 -4.95 23.32
C GLN A 145 -14.63 -5.13 22.15
N LEU A 146 -15.87 -5.49 22.46
CA LEU A 146 -16.94 -5.56 21.48
C LEU A 146 -17.26 -4.15 20.97
N VAL A 147 -17.02 -3.92 19.68
CA VAL A 147 -17.43 -2.73 18.96
C VAL A 147 -18.82 -2.97 18.39
N THR A 148 -19.73 -2.02 18.60
CA THR A 148 -21.12 -2.08 18.10
C THR A 148 -21.48 -0.81 17.33
N VAL A 149 -22.72 -0.72 16.83
CA VAL A 149 -23.24 0.50 16.20
C VAL A 149 -23.21 1.73 17.12
N ASP A 150 -23.20 1.53 18.44
CA ASP A 150 -23.03 2.60 19.44
C ASP A 150 -21.56 3.06 19.63
N GLY A 151 -20.62 2.51 18.86
CA GLY A 151 -19.19 2.79 18.96
C GLY A 151 -18.53 2.07 20.13
N ALA A 152 -17.29 2.45 20.42
CA ALA A 152 -16.50 1.96 21.55
C ALA A 152 -15.32 2.90 21.82
N THR A 153 -14.83 2.94 23.06
CA THR A 153 -13.49 3.45 23.40
C THR A 153 -12.71 2.31 24.01
N ILE A 154 -11.58 1.93 23.40
CA ILE A 154 -10.74 0.78 23.75
C ILE A 154 -9.37 1.28 24.21
N TYR A 155 -8.77 0.66 25.23
CA TYR A 155 -7.48 1.05 25.80
C TYR A 155 -6.45 -0.07 25.64
N SER A 156 -5.19 0.27 25.36
CA SER A 156 -4.08 -0.66 25.57
C SER A 156 -3.93 -1.04 27.05
N GLU A 157 -3.24 -2.14 27.32
CA GLU A 157 -3.02 -2.64 28.68
C GLU A 157 -2.24 -1.64 29.56
N ASP A 158 -1.18 -1.05 29.00
CA ASP A 158 -0.41 0.04 29.61
C ASP A 158 -1.16 1.39 29.66
N LYS A 159 -2.34 1.46 29.02
CA LYS A 159 -3.19 2.65 28.86
C LYS A 159 -2.48 3.83 28.19
N MET A 160 -1.41 3.60 27.43
CA MET A 160 -0.73 4.63 26.65
C MET A 160 -1.46 4.93 25.36
N LEU A 161 -2.05 3.91 24.73
CA LEU A 161 -2.87 4.01 23.52
C LEU A 161 -4.37 3.97 23.89
N THR A 162 -5.19 4.75 23.19
CA THR A 162 -6.65 4.74 23.29
C THR A 162 -7.26 4.90 21.90
N ILE A 163 -8.15 3.98 21.52
CA ILE A 163 -8.88 4.01 20.26
C ILE A 163 -10.29 4.51 20.54
N ASP A 164 -10.69 5.58 19.88
CA ASP A 164 -12.06 6.09 19.88
C ASP A 164 -12.74 5.72 18.56
N VAL A 165 -13.69 4.79 18.64
CA VAL A 165 -14.52 4.33 17.53
C VAL A 165 -15.88 5.04 17.59
N PRO A 166 -16.18 5.97 16.67
CA PRO A 166 -17.45 6.70 16.67
C PRO A 166 -18.68 5.80 16.46
N LYS A 167 -19.86 6.34 16.80
CA LYS A 167 -21.14 5.72 16.47
C LYS A 167 -21.29 5.50 14.96
N GLY A 168 -21.92 4.39 14.59
CA GLY A 168 -22.14 4.01 13.19
C GLY A 168 -20.88 3.66 12.41
N THR A 169 -19.72 3.49 13.07
CA THR A 169 -18.50 3.02 12.40
C THR A 169 -18.64 1.58 11.92
N VAL A 170 -19.32 0.73 12.69
CA VAL A 170 -19.68 -0.64 12.32
C VAL A 170 -21.20 -0.83 12.45
N TYR A 171 -21.77 -1.78 11.70
CA TYR A 171 -23.19 -2.15 11.79
C TYR A 171 -23.37 -3.61 12.22
N LEU A 172 -22.45 -4.49 11.82
CA LEU A 172 -22.26 -5.79 12.44
C LEU A 172 -21.30 -5.60 13.61
N GLN A 173 -21.62 -6.17 14.76
CA GLN A 173 -20.76 -6.12 15.94
C GLN A 173 -19.53 -7.00 15.73
N ASN A 174 -18.36 -6.56 16.20
CA ASN A 174 -17.12 -7.31 16.09
C ASN A 174 -16.17 -6.95 17.24
N TYR A 175 -15.32 -7.87 17.69
CA TYR A 175 -14.30 -7.56 18.70
C TYR A 175 -13.12 -6.86 18.05
N MET A 176 -12.72 -5.72 18.61
CA MET A 176 -11.44 -5.07 18.32
C MET A 176 -10.43 -5.45 19.40
N TYR A 177 -9.19 -5.71 18.99
CA TYR A 177 -8.07 -6.11 19.84
C TYR A 177 -6.96 -5.07 19.78
N ILE A 178 -6.23 -4.95 20.90
CA ILE A 178 -4.97 -4.22 21.02
C ILE A 178 -3.95 -5.15 21.66
N LYS A 179 -2.98 -5.59 20.87
CA LYS A 179 -1.83 -6.38 21.32
C LYS A 179 -0.62 -5.46 21.46
N THR A 180 0.03 -5.50 22.62
CA THR A 180 1.22 -4.68 22.91
C THR A 180 2.47 -5.55 22.82
N SER A 181 3.58 -5.02 22.31
CA SER A 181 4.85 -5.73 22.21
C SER A 181 6.03 -4.77 22.41
N ASP A 182 6.99 -5.16 23.24
CA ASP A 182 8.24 -4.45 23.52
C ASP A 182 9.38 -4.81 22.54
N LYS A 183 9.15 -5.79 21.64
CA LYS A 183 10.14 -6.34 20.69
C LYS A 183 10.46 -5.40 19.53
N ILE A 184 11.06 -4.25 19.84
CA ILE A 184 11.42 -3.19 18.89
C ILE A 184 12.68 -3.49 18.05
N GLU A 185 13.47 -4.50 18.43
CA GLU A 185 14.78 -4.81 17.81
C GLU A 185 14.71 -5.18 16.31
N SER A 186 13.52 -5.55 15.82
CA SER A 186 13.29 -5.92 14.41
C SER A 186 12.83 -4.77 13.51
N ILE A 187 12.75 -3.53 14.04
CA ILE A 187 12.24 -2.36 13.32
C ILE A 187 13.38 -1.57 12.67
N HIS A 188 13.22 -1.28 11.38
CA HIS A 188 14.18 -0.47 10.61
C HIS A 188 13.98 1.04 10.86
N ALA A 189 14.39 1.51 12.04
CA ALA A 189 14.26 2.90 12.49
C ALA A 189 15.44 3.81 12.06
N GLU A 190 15.66 3.97 10.75
CA GLU A 190 16.72 4.87 10.26
C GLU A 190 16.54 6.31 10.75
N LYS A 191 17.51 6.77 11.56
CA LYS A 191 17.61 8.15 12.11
C LYS A 191 16.41 8.56 12.99
N LYS A 192 15.71 7.60 13.59
CA LYS A 192 14.60 7.83 14.53
C LYS A 192 14.83 7.08 15.83
N GLU A 193 14.33 7.62 16.93
CA GLU A 193 14.33 6.96 18.22
C GLU A 193 12.92 6.46 18.52
N ILE A 194 12.74 5.15 18.70
CA ILE A 194 11.46 4.56 19.10
C ILE A 194 11.26 4.85 20.59
N ILE A 195 10.11 5.44 20.94
CA ILE A 195 9.77 5.86 22.31
C ILE A 195 8.48 5.25 22.85
N SER A 196 7.97 4.20 22.19
CA SER A 196 6.83 3.43 22.67
C SER A 196 7.00 1.94 22.37
N ASN A 197 6.18 1.12 23.01
CA ASN A 197 5.88 -0.22 22.54
C ASN A 197 5.30 -0.20 21.11
N ILE A 198 5.27 -1.37 20.47
CA ILE A 198 4.50 -1.65 19.26
C ILE A 198 3.07 -1.97 19.70
N TYR A 199 2.08 -1.38 19.03
CA TYR A 199 0.66 -1.67 19.26
C TYR A 199 0.02 -2.18 17.98
N GLU A 200 -0.32 -3.47 17.96
CA GLU A 200 -1.04 -4.12 16.88
C GLU A 200 -2.55 -4.02 17.17
N ILE A 201 -3.26 -3.32 16.30
CA ILE A 201 -4.70 -3.08 16.37
C ILE A 201 -5.35 -3.87 15.24
N TYR A 202 -6.34 -4.72 15.55
CA TYR A 202 -7.04 -5.56 14.58
C TYR A 202 -8.47 -5.86 15.04
N PHE A 203 -9.32 -6.36 14.16
CA PHE A 203 -10.60 -6.97 14.52
C PHE A 203 -10.52 -8.50 14.50
N GLU A 204 -11.45 -9.19 15.17
CA GLU A 204 -11.58 -10.67 15.12
C GLU A 204 -11.75 -11.19 13.68
N SER A 205 -12.33 -10.36 12.81
CA SER A 205 -12.47 -10.61 11.38
C SER A 205 -12.45 -9.28 10.61
N SER A 206 -12.07 -9.34 9.32
CA SER A 206 -11.97 -8.15 8.46
C SER A 206 -13.25 -7.31 8.48
N THR A 207 -13.12 -6.02 8.78
CA THR A 207 -14.25 -5.16 9.15
C THR A 207 -14.31 -3.90 8.30
N LYS A 208 -15.48 -3.62 7.73
CA LYS A 208 -15.75 -2.38 7.02
C LYS A 208 -16.07 -1.24 8.00
N LEU A 209 -15.15 -0.29 8.11
CA LEU A 209 -15.33 0.97 8.82
C LEU A 209 -16.10 1.95 7.93
N TYR A 210 -17.26 2.41 8.40
CA TYR A 210 -18.09 3.40 7.71
C TYR A 210 -17.74 4.85 8.09
N ASN A 211 -17.12 5.03 9.26
CA ASN A 211 -16.58 6.29 9.74
C ASN A 211 -15.08 6.16 10.02
N ASN A 212 -14.40 7.29 10.12
CA ASN A 212 -13.00 7.33 10.54
C ASN A 212 -12.88 6.98 12.03
N VAL A 213 -11.79 6.32 12.42
CA VAL A 213 -11.47 5.95 13.81
C VAL A 213 -10.26 6.76 14.27
N THR A 214 -10.28 7.25 15.51
CA THR A 214 -9.14 8.01 16.08
C THR A 214 -8.32 7.10 16.97
N VAL A 215 -6.99 7.10 16.78
CA VAL A 215 -6.04 6.46 17.68
C VAL A 215 -5.25 7.56 18.38
N ASN A 216 -5.29 7.57 19.71
CA ASN A 216 -4.65 8.55 20.57
C ASN A 216 -3.53 7.88 21.38
N PHE A 217 -2.37 8.53 21.49
CA PHE A 217 -1.28 8.13 22.37
C PHE A 217 -1.04 9.23 23.41
N LYS A 218 -0.90 8.90 24.69
CA LYS A 218 -0.52 9.87 25.72
C LYS A 218 0.91 10.36 25.48
N TYR A 219 1.10 11.66 25.39
CA TYR A 219 2.40 12.25 25.10
C TYR A 219 2.51 13.68 25.61
N TYR A 220 3.57 13.94 26.40
CA TYR A 220 3.79 15.23 27.08
C TYR A 220 5.12 15.90 26.70
N GLY A 221 5.73 15.47 25.58
CA GLY A 221 6.98 16.02 25.06
C GLY A 221 6.76 17.10 23.98
N SER A 222 7.78 17.30 23.15
CA SER A 222 7.81 18.31 22.08
C SER A 222 7.29 17.79 20.73
N GLU A 223 6.96 18.70 19.82
CA GLU A 223 6.36 18.40 18.50
C GLU A 223 7.24 17.62 17.52
N ASN A 224 8.51 17.37 17.82
CA ASN A 224 9.43 16.55 17.03
C ASN A 224 9.16 15.04 17.22
N VAL A 225 7.90 14.63 17.14
CA VAL A 225 7.44 13.27 17.35
C VAL A 225 6.37 12.90 16.31
N GLY A 226 6.38 11.65 15.86
CA GLY A 226 5.42 11.14 14.89
C GLY A 226 4.92 9.75 15.27
N ILE A 227 3.69 9.43 14.87
CA ILE A 227 3.15 8.07 14.88
C ILE A 227 3.42 7.46 13.50
N TYR A 228 3.96 6.26 13.52
CA TYR A 228 4.34 5.49 12.35
C TYR A 228 3.57 4.17 12.35
N ARG A 229 3.18 3.69 11.17
CA ARG A 229 2.82 2.28 10.99
C ARG A 229 4.05 1.47 10.56
N LEU A 230 4.09 0.20 10.95
CA LEU A 230 4.99 -0.79 10.36
C LEU A 230 4.36 -1.30 9.07
N GLY A 231 4.95 -0.95 7.94
CA GLY A 231 4.63 -1.54 6.64
C GLY A 231 5.43 -2.82 6.39
N ALA A 232 5.46 -3.27 5.13
CA ALA A 232 6.25 -4.43 4.71
C ALA A 232 7.72 -4.32 5.16
N ASN A 233 8.33 -5.46 5.48
CA ASN A 233 9.73 -5.57 5.95
C ASN A 233 10.06 -4.73 7.20
N ASN A 234 9.07 -4.50 8.07
CA ASN A 234 9.17 -3.64 9.27
C ASN A 234 9.66 -2.21 8.99
N LYS A 235 9.37 -1.68 7.78
CA LYS A 235 9.67 -0.30 7.43
C LYS A 235 8.69 0.64 8.12
N LEU A 236 9.21 1.71 8.74
CA LEU A 236 8.39 2.78 9.31
C LEU A 236 7.77 3.65 8.21
N GLU A 237 6.45 3.77 8.21
CA GLU A 237 5.69 4.66 7.33
C GLU A 237 4.94 5.72 8.16
N TYR A 238 5.23 7.00 7.93
CA TYR A 238 4.65 8.10 8.71
C TYR A 238 3.15 8.28 8.42
N ILE A 239 2.36 8.40 9.48
CA ILE A 239 0.94 8.78 9.41
C ILE A 239 0.79 10.21 9.95
N PRO A 240 0.11 11.13 9.23
CA PRO A 240 -0.17 12.48 9.70
C PRO A 240 -0.65 12.49 11.16
N THR A 241 0.19 13.05 12.03
CA THR A 241 0.05 13.02 13.48
C THR A 241 -0.18 14.43 14.01
N THR A 242 -1.29 14.67 14.71
CA THR A 242 -1.50 15.94 15.42
C THR A 242 -1.11 15.79 16.89
N LEU A 243 -0.51 16.84 17.48
CA LEU A 243 -0.21 16.92 18.91
C LEU A 243 -1.17 17.92 19.57
N GLU A 244 -2.12 17.41 20.35
CA GLU A 244 -3.19 18.19 20.99
C GLU A 244 -3.46 17.65 22.39
N ASP A 245 -3.70 18.54 23.36
CA ASP A 245 -4.16 18.20 24.72
C ASP A 245 -3.33 17.13 25.48
N GLY A 246 -2.03 17.05 25.20
CA GLY A 246 -1.15 16.01 25.79
C GLY A 246 -1.34 14.62 25.16
N SER A 247 -1.81 14.58 23.92
CA SER A 247 -1.98 13.37 23.12
C SER A 247 -1.49 13.55 21.68
N LEU A 248 -0.86 12.51 21.14
CA LEU A 248 -0.63 12.36 19.71
C LEU A 248 -1.80 11.62 19.11
N LYS A 249 -2.40 12.15 18.05
CA LYS A 249 -3.58 11.58 17.41
C LYS A 249 -3.28 11.24 15.96
N VAL A 250 -3.73 10.07 15.51
CA VAL A 250 -3.85 9.73 14.09
C VAL A 250 -5.27 9.30 13.77
N THR A 251 -5.63 9.43 12.50
CA THR A 251 -6.92 8.97 11.97
C THR A 251 -6.70 7.72 11.12
N ILE A 252 -7.38 6.63 11.47
CA ILE A 252 -7.63 5.50 10.57
C ILE A 252 -8.82 5.89 9.68
N LYS A 253 -8.60 5.97 8.37
CA LYS A 253 -9.66 6.31 7.41
C LYS A 253 -10.71 5.20 7.34
N LYS A 254 -11.97 5.57 7.09
CA LYS A 254 -13.04 4.64 6.74
C LYS A 254 -12.66 3.80 5.50
N GLY A 255 -13.10 2.55 5.44
CA GLY A 255 -12.69 1.59 4.41
C GLY A 255 -12.79 0.14 4.93
N MET A 256 -12.24 -0.81 4.19
CA MET A 256 -11.92 -2.13 4.77
C MET A 256 -10.74 -1.98 5.73
N PHE A 257 -10.79 -2.69 6.85
CA PHE A 257 -9.75 -2.69 7.86
C PHE A 257 -9.54 -4.11 8.40
N GLU A 258 -8.27 -4.51 8.43
CA GLU A 258 -7.82 -5.83 8.91
C GLU A 258 -6.97 -5.63 10.18
N SER A 259 -5.74 -5.14 10.01
CA SER A 259 -4.82 -4.81 11.09
C SER A 259 -3.93 -3.61 10.77
N LEU A 260 -3.43 -2.95 11.81
CA LEU A 260 -2.35 -1.96 11.73
C LEU A 260 -1.43 -2.06 12.96
N LYS A 261 -0.11 -2.01 12.74
CA LYS A 261 0.92 -1.97 13.78
C LYS A 261 1.46 -0.57 13.92
N PHE A 262 1.26 0.06 15.07
CA PHE A 262 1.69 1.43 15.35
C PHE A 262 2.88 1.49 16.29
N VAL A 263 3.71 2.52 16.13
CA VAL A 263 4.80 2.88 17.03
C VAL A 263 5.01 4.41 17.03
N VAL A 264 5.38 4.97 18.18
CA VAL A 264 5.72 6.39 18.33
C VAL A 264 7.24 6.56 18.23
N CYS A 265 7.68 7.48 17.38
CA CYS A 265 9.10 7.79 17.19
C CYS A 265 9.37 9.28 17.45
N LEU A 266 10.49 9.59 18.12
CA LEU A 266 11.08 10.92 18.05
C LEU A 266 11.78 11.09 16.69
N ASP A 267 11.54 12.26 16.11
CA ASP A 267 12.00 12.68 14.79
C ASP A 267 13.00 13.83 14.88
N SER A 268 13.59 14.11 13.72
CA SER A 268 14.31 15.36 13.44
C SER A 268 13.49 16.60 13.80
N GLN A 269 14.20 17.66 14.20
CA GLN A 269 13.61 18.96 14.53
C GLN A 269 12.88 19.57 13.33
N ILE A 270 11.66 20.06 13.56
CA ILE A 270 10.83 20.69 12.53
C ILE A 270 11.54 21.97 12.01
N PRO A 271 11.62 22.18 10.68
CA PRO A 271 12.17 23.39 10.09
C PRO A 271 11.57 24.68 10.66
N GLY A 272 12.44 25.62 11.05
CA GLY A 272 12.03 26.85 11.73
C GLY A 272 11.20 27.78 10.83
N ASP A 273 11.38 27.69 9.51
CA ASP A 273 10.62 28.43 8.51
C ASP A 273 9.19 27.90 8.25
N LEU A 274 8.79 26.81 8.94
CA LEU A 274 7.42 26.31 8.96
C LEU A 274 6.60 26.78 10.18
N ILE A 275 7.23 27.45 11.16
CA ILE A 275 6.53 27.91 12.37
C ILE A 275 5.49 28.97 11.98
N GLY A 276 4.20 28.65 12.18
CA GLY A 276 3.08 29.51 11.79
C GLY A 276 2.79 29.55 10.29
N HIS A 277 3.45 28.72 9.47
CA HIS A 277 3.17 28.63 8.03
C HIS A 277 1.88 27.85 7.77
N TRP A 278 1.09 28.28 6.78
CA TRP A 278 -0.24 27.72 6.51
C TRP A 278 -0.23 26.28 5.99
N ALA A 279 0.86 25.87 5.33
CA ALA A 279 1.08 24.52 4.77
C ALA A 279 1.99 23.65 5.67
N ARG A 280 2.13 24.02 6.95
CA ARG A 280 3.08 23.38 7.89
C ARG A 280 2.90 21.87 7.96
N GLU A 281 1.67 21.39 8.05
CA GLU A 281 1.36 19.96 8.23
C GLU A 281 1.67 19.14 6.97
N GLU A 282 1.46 19.72 5.79
CA GLU A 282 1.86 19.15 4.51
C GLU A 282 3.40 19.04 4.44
N PHE A 283 4.14 20.09 4.79
CA PHE A 283 5.61 20.01 4.83
C PHE A 283 6.13 18.98 5.84
N ILE A 284 5.57 18.93 7.05
CA ILE A 284 5.94 17.92 8.07
C ILE A 284 5.67 16.51 7.54
N THR A 285 4.53 16.30 6.88
CA THR A 285 4.17 15.01 6.29
C THR A 285 5.16 14.58 5.20
N PHE A 286 5.52 15.48 4.29
CA PHE A 286 6.46 15.19 3.21
C PHE A 286 7.90 15.00 3.73
N LEU A 287 8.32 15.73 4.77
CA LEU A 287 9.61 15.53 5.45
C LEU A 287 9.69 14.17 6.13
N ARG A 288 8.65 13.80 6.90
CA ARG A 288 8.61 12.55 7.67
C ARG A 288 8.41 11.31 6.81
N ARG A 289 7.72 11.42 5.66
CA ARG A 289 7.64 10.37 4.62
C ARG A 289 8.89 10.29 3.74
N GLY A 290 9.77 11.30 3.77
CA GLY A 290 11.05 11.32 3.06
C GLY A 290 11.03 11.94 1.65
N PHE A 291 9.86 12.35 1.16
CA PHE A 291 9.66 12.93 -0.17
C PHE A 291 10.43 14.25 -0.38
N ILE A 292 10.70 14.99 0.69
CA ILE A 292 11.53 16.20 0.68
C ILE A 292 12.56 16.17 1.81
N SER A 293 13.63 16.92 1.64
CA SER A 293 14.64 17.18 2.68
C SER A 293 14.83 18.67 2.89
N PRO A 294 15.14 19.13 4.11
CA PRO A 294 15.52 20.51 4.35
C PRO A 294 16.93 20.78 3.82
N ASN A 295 17.28 22.05 3.67
CA ASN A 295 18.66 22.44 3.37
C ASN A 295 19.57 22.30 4.60
N ILE A 296 20.87 22.57 4.42
CA ILE A 296 21.91 22.49 5.48
C ILE A 296 21.67 23.40 6.70
N TYR A 297 20.70 24.32 6.64
CA TYR A 297 20.30 25.22 7.73
C TYR A 297 18.96 24.82 8.38
N ASN A 298 18.46 23.61 8.10
CA ASN A 298 17.15 23.11 8.50
C ASN A 298 15.96 23.97 8.05
N ASN A 299 16.01 24.50 6.81
CA ASN A 299 14.92 25.27 6.19
C ASN A 299 14.42 24.58 4.91
N VAL A 300 13.13 24.70 4.62
CA VAL A 300 12.49 24.13 3.41
C VAL A 300 12.06 25.17 2.37
N ALA A 301 12.07 26.45 2.73
CA ALA A 301 11.60 27.60 1.94
C ALA A 301 10.19 27.37 1.38
N PRO A 302 9.13 27.40 2.22
CA PRO A 302 7.81 26.91 1.85
C PRO A 302 7.15 27.73 0.74
N ASP A 303 7.28 29.05 0.76
CA ASP A 303 6.80 29.94 -0.31
C ASP A 303 7.84 30.17 -1.43
N GLY A 304 8.91 29.36 -1.45
CA GLY A 304 9.85 29.31 -2.56
C GLY A 304 9.27 28.54 -3.75
N PHE A 305 9.82 28.80 -4.94
CA PHE A 305 9.48 28.02 -6.13
C PHE A 305 10.09 26.61 -6.09
N ILE A 306 9.44 25.66 -6.76
CA ILE A 306 9.92 24.28 -6.93
C ILE A 306 10.58 24.08 -8.30
N THR A 307 11.71 23.36 -8.36
CA THR A 307 12.36 23.01 -9.64
C THR A 307 11.69 21.79 -10.29
N ARG A 308 11.87 21.63 -11.61
CA ARG A 308 11.38 20.46 -12.35
C ARG A 308 11.89 19.15 -11.75
N GLU A 309 13.19 19.05 -11.44
CA GLU A 309 13.75 17.83 -10.86
C GLU A 309 13.21 17.52 -9.46
N GLN A 310 12.98 18.53 -8.62
CA GLN A 310 12.39 18.37 -7.29
C GLN A 310 10.96 17.83 -7.40
N PHE A 311 10.16 18.41 -8.30
CA PHE A 311 8.79 17.95 -8.53
C PHE A 311 8.74 16.52 -9.09
N VAL A 312 9.59 16.22 -10.08
CA VAL A 312 9.72 14.88 -10.67
C VAL A 312 10.10 13.84 -9.62
N TYR A 313 11.06 14.16 -8.73
CA TYR A 313 11.49 13.28 -7.64
C TYR A 313 10.35 13.01 -6.63
N ILE A 314 9.64 14.04 -6.18
CA ILE A 314 8.51 13.89 -5.25
C ILE A 314 7.41 13.01 -5.85
N VAL A 315 7.03 13.25 -7.11
CA VAL A 315 5.98 12.50 -7.80
C VAL A 315 6.38 11.03 -8.00
N ASP A 316 7.62 10.77 -8.39
CA ASP A 316 8.15 9.42 -8.60
C ASP A 316 8.09 8.54 -7.35
N ASP A 317 8.51 9.07 -6.20
CA ASP A 317 8.51 8.35 -4.93
C ASP A 317 7.11 8.25 -4.31
N MET A 318 6.34 9.35 -4.33
CA MET A 318 4.99 9.39 -3.76
C MET A 318 4.02 8.43 -4.43
N PHE A 319 4.09 8.30 -5.77
CA PHE A 319 3.27 7.35 -6.53
C PHE A 319 3.96 5.99 -6.75
N LYS A 320 5.10 5.74 -6.08
CA LYS A 320 5.88 4.49 -6.17
C LYS A 320 6.12 4.02 -7.61
N LEU A 321 6.43 4.95 -8.53
CA LEU A 321 6.51 4.64 -9.96
C LEU A 321 7.62 3.64 -10.30
N TYR A 322 8.57 3.43 -9.40
CA TYR A 322 9.61 2.41 -9.48
C TYR A 322 9.06 0.96 -9.36
N ASP A 323 7.89 0.76 -8.75
CA ASP A 323 7.20 -0.55 -8.64
C ASP A 323 6.34 -0.86 -9.88
N SER A 324 6.29 0.03 -10.86
CA SER A 324 5.40 -0.13 -12.02
C SER A 324 5.86 -1.25 -12.97
N GLU A 325 5.08 -2.34 -13.04
CA GLU A 325 5.33 -3.51 -13.90
C GLU A 325 5.62 -3.16 -15.37
N ILE A 326 5.00 -2.09 -15.90
CA ILE A 326 5.21 -1.66 -17.29
C ILE A 326 6.67 -1.29 -17.59
N LEU A 327 7.45 -0.86 -16.58
CA LEU A 327 8.88 -0.57 -16.70
C LEU A 327 9.74 -1.80 -17.02
N LYS A 328 9.21 -3.01 -16.83
CA LYS A 328 9.87 -4.27 -17.19
C LYS A 328 9.78 -4.59 -18.69
N VAL A 329 8.77 -4.03 -19.39
CA VAL A 329 8.44 -4.39 -20.79
C VAL A 329 8.61 -3.25 -21.80
N ILE A 330 8.68 -1.99 -21.38
CA ILE A 330 8.87 -0.84 -22.30
C ILE A 330 10.35 -0.45 -22.45
N PRO A 331 10.77 0.09 -23.62
CA PRO A 331 12.13 0.60 -23.82
C PRO A 331 12.44 1.74 -22.84
N LYS A 332 13.49 1.55 -22.03
CA LYS A 332 13.96 2.56 -21.07
C LYS A 332 14.53 3.78 -21.78
N VAL A 333 14.15 4.97 -21.33
CA VAL A 333 14.70 6.26 -21.77
C VAL A 333 15.74 6.70 -20.74
N THR A 334 17.01 6.74 -21.14
CA THR A 334 18.09 7.24 -20.29
C THR A 334 18.34 8.73 -20.51
N ILE A 335 18.81 9.43 -19.47
CA ILE A 335 19.17 10.85 -19.59
C ILE A 335 20.41 11.09 -20.46
N ASP A 336 21.16 10.04 -20.83
CA ASP A 336 22.34 10.14 -21.71
C ASP A 336 22.07 10.77 -23.08
N SER A 337 20.82 10.71 -23.54
CA SER A 337 20.39 11.34 -24.80
C SER A 337 20.22 12.87 -24.73
N PHE A 338 20.27 13.45 -23.54
CA PHE A 338 20.04 14.88 -23.28
C PHE A 338 21.34 15.66 -23.06
N VAL A 339 21.38 16.88 -23.61
CA VAL A 339 22.56 17.76 -23.64
C VAL A 339 22.92 18.30 -22.25
N ASP A 340 21.91 18.50 -21.40
CA ASP A 340 22.02 19.06 -20.06
C ASP A 340 21.91 17.99 -18.94
N LYS A 341 22.14 16.71 -19.27
CA LYS A 341 22.07 15.59 -18.31
C LYS A 341 22.96 15.78 -17.08
N ASP A 342 24.11 16.44 -17.23
CA ASP A 342 25.06 16.70 -16.14
C ASP A 342 24.54 17.76 -15.15
N GLN A 343 23.43 18.43 -15.47
CA GLN A 343 22.71 19.31 -14.54
C GLN A 343 21.67 18.57 -13.70
N VAL A 344 21.36 17.29 -13.98
CA VAL A 344 20.38 16.53 -13.19
C VAL A 344 21.07 16.08 -11.90
N SER A 345 20.55 16.53 -10.76
CA SER A 345 21.05 16.14 -9.45
C SER A 345 21.00 14.62 -9.25
N GLU A 346 22.01 14.05 -8.59
CA GLU A 346 22.15 12.58 -8.45
C GLU A 346 20.88 11.91 -7.90
N TYR A 347 20.24 12.51 -6.89
CA TYR A 347 19.01 11.99 -6.28
C TYR A 347 17.81 11.92 -7.25
N ALA A 348 17.80 12.78 -8.29
CA ALA A 348 16.69 12.91 -9.23
C ALA A 348 16.89 12.12 -10.54
N LYS A 349 18.09 11.58 -10.81
CA LYS A 349 18.41 10.92 -12.09
C LYS A 349 17.45 9.77 -12.42
N SER A 350 17.31 8.81 -11.52
CA SER A 350 16.45 7.65 -11.75
C SER A 350 14.97 8.02 -11.86
N SER A 351 14.50 9.03 -11.13
CA SER A 351 13.15 9.58 -11.24
C SER A 351 12.91 10.23 -12.60
N MET A 352 13.88 11.02 -13.08
CA MET A 352 13.83 11.64 -14.40
C MET A 352 13.75 10.58 -15.51
N GLU A 353 14.58 9.53 -15.43
CA GLU A 353 14.53 8.40 -16.38
C GLU A 353 13.21 7.63 -16.32
N ARG A 354 12.67 7.37 -15.12
CA ARG A 354 11.36 6.72 -14.95
C ARG A 354 10.23 7.53 -15.58
N LEU A 355 10.08 8.80 -15.24
CA LEU A 355 8.99 9.63 -15.79
C LEU A 355 9.14 9.90 -17.30
N LEU A 356 10.37 9.90 -17.85
CA LEU A 356 10.61 9.92 -19.30
C LEU A 356 10.20 8.60 -19.96
N THR A 357 10.57 7.46 -19.35
CA THR A 357 10.25 6.11 -19.82
C THR A 357 8.74 5.87 -19.83
N LEU A 358 8.04 6.28 -18.77
CA LEU A 358 6.58 6.25 -18.65
C LEU A 358 5.87 7.34 -19.48
N LYS A 359 6.62 8.24 -20.14
CA LYS A 359 6.12 9.37 -20.94
C LYS A 359 5.24 10.38 -20.17
N TYR A 360 5.35 10.38 -18.85
CA TYR A 360 4.70 11.38 -17.99
C TYR A 360 5.33 12.75 -18.18
N ILE A 361 6.65 12.81 -18.40
CA ILE A 361 7.37 14.03 -18.82
C ILE A 361 8.00 13.88 -20.20
N ASN A 362 8.31 15.02 -20.82
CA ASN A 362 9.17 15.13 -22.01
C ASN A 362 10.26 16.19 -21.74
N GLY A 363 11.31 16.21 -22.56
CA GLY A 363 12.21 17.36 -22.66
C GLY A 363 11.55 18.56 -23.38
N TYR A 364 12.17 19.73 -23.28
CA TYR A 364 11.70 20.99 -23.88
C TYR A 364 12.10 21.15 -25.37
N GLY A 365 12.32 20.04 -26.08
CA GLY A 365 12.91 20.03 -27.42
C GLY A 365 14.44 20.10 -27.41
N ASN A 366 15.06 19.91 -28.59
CA ASN A 366 16.52 19.94 -28.80
C ASN A 366 17.34 19.07 -27.82
N ASN A 367 16.74 17.99 -27.31
CA ASN A 367 17.29 17.12 -26.28
C ASN A 367 17.72 17.87 -24.99
N ILE A 368 16.87 18.77 -24.47
CA ILE A 368 17.09 19.52 -23.23
C ILE A 368 16.02 19.17 -22.17
N LEU A 369 16.42 18.89 -20.92
CA LEU A 369 15.54 18.56 -19.79
C LEU A 369 15.16 19.76 -18.92
N MET A 370 16.08 20.73 -18.77
CA MET A 370 16.04 21.85 -17.84
C MET A 370 15.68 21.43 -16.38
N PRO A 371 16.49 20.58 -15.71
CA PRO A 371 16.17 20.06 -14.38
C PRO A 371 15.99 21.16 -13.32
N HIS A 372 16.87 22.17 -13.33
CA HIS A 372 16.83 23.30 -12.41
C HIS A 372 15.80 24.39 -12.78
N ARG A 373 15.10 24.28 -13.91
CA ARG A 373 14.04 25.25 -14.27
C ARG A 373 12.91 25.14 -13.26
N LEU A 374 12.38 26.29 -12.83
CA LEU A 374 11.19 26.37 -12.02
C LEU A 374 9.99 25.84 -12.82
N ILE A 375 9.30 24.83 -12.30
CA ILE A 375 8.15 24.23 -12.98
C ILE A 375 6.95 25.17 -12.92
N SER A 376 6.17 25.25 -14.00
CA SER A 376 4.93 26.05 -14.03
C SER A 376 3.74 25.28 -13.46
N TYR A 377 2.70 25.99 -13.00
CA TYR A 377 1.45 25.34 -12.54
C TYR A 377 0.83 24.46 -13.64
N GLN A 378 0.88 24.90 -14.91
CA GLN A 378 0.39 24.12 -16.05
C GLN A 378 1.14 22.80 -16.24
N GLU A 379 2.44 22.76 -15.94
CA GLU A 379 3.24 21.55 -16.01
C GLU A 379 2.97 20.61 -14.82
N VAL A 380 2.77 21.16 -13.62
CA VAL A 380 2.33 20.38 -12.45
C VAL A 380 0.99 19.68 -12.75
N GLU A 381 -0.01 20.41 -13.25
CA GLU A 381 -1.28 19.83 -13.73
C GLU A 381 -1.04 18.73 -14.77
N THR A 382 -0.27 19.02 -15.82
CA THR A 382 -0.09 18.11 -16.96
C THR A 382 0.56 16.80 -16.55
N ILE A 383 1.50 16.84 -15.61
CA ILE A 383 2.20 15.65 -15.11
C ILE A 383 1.27 14.87 -14.18
N LEU A 384 0.60 15.52 -13.22
CA LEU A 384 -0.30 14.83 -12.30
C LEU A 384 -1.44 14.15 -13.03
N ARG A 385 -2.11 14.82 -13.98
CA ARG A 385 -3.18 14.22 -14.81
C ARG A 385 -2.74 12.94 -15.52
N ARG A 386 -1.45 12.80 -15.87
CA ARG A 386 -0.89 11.60 -16.51
C ARG A 386 -0.54 10.50 -15.52
N VAL A 387 -0.03 10.88 -14.34
CA VAL A 387 0.39 9.96 -13.28
C VAL A 387 -0.82 9.36 -12.56
N THR A 388 -1.84 10.17 -12.28
CA THR A 388 -3.03 9.76 -11.52
C THR A 388 -4.18 9.28 -12.41
N LEU A 389 -4.11 9.54 -13.73
CA LEU A 389 -5.21 9.38 -14.70
C LEU A 389 -6.47 10.23 -14.39
N ASP A 390 -6.37 11.17 -13.44
CA ASP A 390 -7.42 12.12 -13.09
C ASP A 390 -7.32 13.35 -14.01
N ASP A 391 -8.23 13.46 -14.99
CA ASP A 391 -8.29 14.58 -15.93
C ASP A 391 -8.99 15.84 -15.36
N THR A 392 -9.52 15.76 -14.14
CA THR A 392 -10.27 16.84 -13.48
C THR A 392 -9.37 17.85 -12.76
N ILE A 393 -8.10 17.51 -12.53
CA ILE A 393 -7.10 18.36 -11.84
C ILE A 393 -6.94 19.72 -12.54
N ASP A 394 -7.45 20.79 -11.94
CA ASP A 394 -7.32 22.16 -12.45
C ASP A 394 -6.86 23.12 -11.36
N TRP A 395 -5.84 23.94 -11.65
CA TRP A 395 -5.22 24.82 -10.67
C TRP A 395 -6.09 26.00 -10.23
N GLN A 396 -7.10 26.40 -11.02
CA GLN A 396 -8.08 27.38 -10.52
C GLN A 396 -8.93 26.73 -9.42
N THR A 397 -9.37 25.49 -9.59
CA THR A 397 -10.04 24.70 -8.55
C THR A 397 -9.14 24.53 -7.31
N VAL A 398 -7.86 24.19 -7.48
CA VAL A 398 -6.90 24.06 -6.37
C VAL A 398 -6.73 25.41 -5.64
N ARG A 399 -6.62 26.51 -6.39
CA ARG A 399 -6.52 27.86 -5.84
C ARG A 399 -7.77 28.25 -5.03
N GLU A 400 -8.95 27.98 -5.55
CA GLU A 400 -10.22 28.22 -4.86
C GLU A 400 -10.30 27.40 -3.56
N GLN A 401 -9.85 26.14 -3.58
CA GLN A 401 -9.76 25.30 -2.39
C GLN A 401 -8.78 25.86 -1.35
N ILE A 402 -7.59 26.32 -1.75
CA ILE A 402 -6.64 27.00 -0.82
C ILE A 402 -7.29 28.24 -0.20
N MET A 403 -8.02 29.04 -0.99
CA MET A 403 -8.73 30.23 -0.50
C MET A 403 -9.83 29.88 0.51
N LEU A 404 -10.62 28.83 0.25
CA LEU A 404 -11.74 28.42 1.10
C LEU A 404 -11.30 27.68 2.37
N GLU A 405 -10.33 26.77 2.25
CA GLU A 405 -9.87 25.89 3.34
C GLU A 405 -8.80 26.53 4.22
N ARG A 406 -7.95 27.40 3.67
CA ARG A 406 -6.80 27.99 4.37
C ARG A 406 -6.89 29.52 4.55
N GLY A 407 -7.81 30.21 3.85
CA GLY A 407 -7.90 31.67 3.88
C GLY A 407 -6.73 32.39 3.21
N ILE A 408 -5.92 31.67 2.44
CA ILE A 408 -4.74 32.19 1.72
C ILE A 408 -5.13 32.54 0.29
N LEU A 409 -4.56 33.61 -0.27
CA LEU A 409 -4.72 33.97 -1.69
C LEU A 409 -3.47 33.59 -2.48
N PRO A 410 -3.48 32.46 -3.24
CA PRO A 410 -2.40 32.10 -4.14
C PRO A 410 -2.01 33.21 -5.11
N ASN A 411 -0.70 33.44 -5.23
CA ASN A 411 -0.12 34.49 -6.07
C ASN A 411 0.13 34.03 -7.52
N MET A 412 -0.78 33.22 -8.05
CA MET A 412 -0.77 32.80 -9.45
C MET A 412 -1.36 33.91 -10.35
N ALA A 413 -0.53 34.46 -11.25
CA ALA A 413 -0.99 35.39 -12.28
C ALA A 413 -1.54 34.66 -13.53
N SER A 414 -0.94 33.54 -13.93
CA SER A 414 -1.44 32.60 -14.93
C SER A 414 -0.88 31.20 -14.65
N LYS A 415 -1.42 30.16 -15.30
CA LYS A 415 -0.89 28.78 -15.16
C LYS A 415 0.56 28.63 -15.65
N ASP A 416 1.04 29.53 -16.50
CA ASP A 416 2.44 29.54 -16.99
C ASP A 416 3.44 30.07 -15.94
N THR A 417 2.95 30.70 -14.85
CA THR A 417 3.84 31.18 -13.77
C THR A 417 4.44 30.02 -12.98
N SER A 418 5.64 30.23 -12.45
CA SER A 418 6.35 29.25 -11.63
C SER A 418 5.56 28.88 -10.37
N ALA A 419 5.48 27.58 -10.10
CA ALA A 419 4.68 27.05 -9.01
C ALA A 419 5.35 27.24 -7.64
N ILE A 420 4.57 27.70 -6.66
CA ILE A 420 5.00 27.84 -5.26
C ILE A 420 4.95 26.47 -4.58
N LYS A 421 6.01 26.12 -3.84
CA LYS A 421 6.18 24.80 -3.24
C LYS A 421 5.07 24.44 -2.25
N SER A 422 4.66 25.38 -1.39
CA SER A 422 3.55 25.20 -0.44
C SER A 422 2.22 24.85 -1.14
N GLU A 423 1.90 25.50 -2.25
CA GLU A 423 0.69 25.22 -3.05
C GLU A 423 0.77 23.85 -3.76
N VAL A 424 1.96 23.46 -4.25
CA VAL A 424 2.20 22.15 -4.86
C VAL A 424 2.09 21.02 -3.85
N LEU A 425 2.69 21.16 -2.67
CA LEU A 425 2.59 20.16 -1.61
C LEU A 425 1.16 20.05 -1.07
N TYR A 426 0.40 21.15 -0.98
CA TYR A 426 -1.02 21.11 -0.66
C TYR A 426 -1.84 20.26 -1.65
N LEU A 427 -1.61 20.39 -2.97
CA LEU A 427 -2.26 19.52 -3.96
C LEU A 427 -1.81 18.06 -3.81
N LEU A 428 -0.50 17.82 -3.75
CA LEU A 428 0.06 16.46 -3.65
C LEU A 428 -0.42 15.73 -2.39
N ASN A 429 -0.61 16.45 -1.28
CA ASN A 429 -1.13 15.91 -0.02
C ASN A 429 -2.54 15.34 -0.14
N LYS A 430 -3.33 15.72 -1.17
CA LYS A 430 -4.66 15.13 -1.44
C LYS A 430 -4.59 13.71 -2.00
N TYR A 431 -3.43 13.30 -2.51
CA TYR A 431 -3.13 11.93 -2.97
C TYR A 431 -2.39 11.11 -1.91
N LEU A 432 -2.22 11.64 -0.69
CA LEU A 432 -1.63 10.89 0.41
C LEU A 432 -2.70 10.13 1.19
N ASP A 433 -2.57 8.81 1.14
CA ASP A 433 -3.33 7.92 2.02
C ASP A 433 -2.87 7.97 3.48
#